data_AF-A0A3S1C7Q8-F1
#
_entry.id   AF-A0A3S1C7Q8-F1
#
_cell.length_a   1.000
_cell.length_b   1.000
_cell.length_c   1.000
_cell.angle_alpha   90.00
_cell.angle_beta   90.00
_cell.angle_gamma   90.00
#
_symmetry.space_group_name_H-M   'P 1'
#
loop_
_entity.id
_entity.type
_entity.pdbx_description
1 polymer ?
#
loop_
_entity_poly.entity_id
_entity_poly.type
_entity_poly.pdbx_seq_one_letter_code
_entity_poly.pdbx_strand_id
1 'polypeptide(L)'
;MVLSTLYKRVLRLSERLEQKMINFMQQALPTSSDRLICAHVHMGSNPTIHDIAVRFHEDNSSVVWKFLARHSKSDKDRVFLMSDSENVLRMGRSQIFGHRMVASGGSINHINRSGSLGTEERCAGLEKVIFDQHVLMQCDVLLISLKWN
;
A
#
# COMPACT_ATOMS: atom_id res chain seq x y z
N MET A 1 3.34 19.79 10.52
CA MET A 1 2.02 19.82 11.19
C MET A 1 0.94 20.51 10.35
N VAL A 2 1.23 21.62 9.67
CA VAL A 2 0.25 22.33 8.80
C VAL A 2 -0.24 21.46 7.63
N LEU A 3 0.66 20.78 6.91
CA LEU A 3 0.29 19.93 5.76
C LEU A 3 -0.63 18.77 6.13
N SER A 4 -0.39 18.09 7.26
CA SER A 4 -1.21 16.96 7.69
C SER A 4 -2.64 17.36 8.07
N THR A 5 -2.79 18.54 8.69
CA THR A 5 -4.12 19.08 9.03
C THR A 5 -4.87 19.52 7.78
N LEU A 6 -4.17 20.13 6.81
CA LEU A 6 -4.76 20.50 5.53
C LEU A 6 -5.18 19.27 4.73
N TYR A 7 -4.33 18.25 4.66
CA TYR A 7 -4.62 16.98 3.99
C TYR A 7 -5.93 16.37 4.53
N LYS A 8 -6.08 16.23 5.85
CA LYS A 8 -7.29 15.67 6.47
C LYS A 8 -8.56 16.49 6.21
N ARG A 9 -8.43 17.78 5.92
CA ARG A 9 -9.58 18.66 5.60
C ARG A 9 -9.97 18.60 4.13
N VAL A 10 -8.99 18.56 3.23
CA VAL A 10 -9.20 18.62 1.78
C VAL A 10 -9.45 17.24 1.19
N LEU A 11 -8.72 16.22 1.66
CA LEU A 11 -8.76 14.86 1.14
C LEU A 11 -9.54 13.97 2.10
N ARG A 12 -10.86 14.16 2.11
CA ARG A 12 -11.80 13.28 2.81
C ARG A 12 -12.26 12.17 1.89
N LEU A 13 -12.40 10.97 2.44
CA LEU A 13 -13.01 9.85 1.74
C LEU A 13 -14.51 10.15 1.50
N SER A 14 -15.05 9.59 0.43
CA SER A 14 -16.52 9.51 0.28
C SER A 14 -17.09 8.56 1.33
N GLU A 15 -18.37 8.71 1.68
CA GLU A 15 -19.03 7.85 2.69
C GLU A 15 -18.83 6.36 2.40
N ARG A 16 -18.92 5.97 1.13
CA ARG A 16 -18.69 4.58 0.70
C ARG A 16 -17.26 4.10 0.98
N LEU A 17 -16.26 4.94 0.70
CA LEU A 17 -14.86 4.61 0.98
C LEU A 17 -14.52 4.65 2.47
N GLU A 18 -15.13 5.56 3.20
CA GLU A 18 -15.01 5.65 4.65
C GLU A 18 -15.55 4.39 5.32
N GLN A 19 -16.74 3.93 4.92
CA GLN A 19 -17.31 2.68 5.42
C GLN A 19 -16.43 1.47 5.05
N LYS A 20 -15.90 1.44 3.82
CA LYS A 20 -14.91 0.43 3.41
C LYS A 20 -13.67 0.46 4.31
N MET A 21 -13.19 1.66 4.67
CA MET A 21 -12.02 1.83 5.53
C MET A 21 -12.30 1.33 6.94
N ILE A 22 -13.45 1.69 7.52
CA ILE A 22 -13.86 1.21 8.85
C ILE A 22 -13.87 -0.33 8.88
N ASN A 23 -14.51 -0.95 7.89
CA ASN A 23 -14.58 -2.41 7.80
C ASN A 23 -13.19 -3.04 7.65
N PHE A 24 -12.34 -2.47 6.79
CA PHE A 24 -10.96 -2.93 6.62
C PHE A 24 -10.16 -2.84 7.91
N MET A 25 -10.23 -1.71 8.62
CA MET A 25 -9.49 -1.50 9.86
C MET A 25 -9.98 -2.41 10.99
N GLN A 26 -11.30 -2.65 11.11
CA GLN A 26 -11.86 -3.59 12.08
C GLN A 26 -11.41 -5.04 11.83
N GLN A 27 -11.27 -5.42 10.57
CA GLN A 27 -10.77 -6.76 10.20
C GLN A 27 -9.27 -6.90 10.40
N ALA A 28 -8.50 -5.85 10.06
CA ALA A 28 -7.05 -5.85 10.23
C ALA A 28 -6.66 -5.77 11.71
N LEU A 29 -7.28 -4.88 12.47
CA LEU A 29 -6.94 -4.52 13.85
C LEU A 29 -8.15 -4.70 14.78
N PRO A 30 -8.52 -5.95 15.12
CA PRO A 30 -9.70 -6.22 15.95
C PRO A 30 -9.57 -5.69 17.38
N THR A 31 -8.35 -5.49 17.89
CA THR A 31 -8.08 -5.02 19.24
C THR A 31 -7.18 -3.78 19.23
N SER A 32 -7.23 -2.99 20.30
CA SER A 32 -6.34 -1.84 20.50
C SER A 32 -4.86 -2.20 20.70
N SER A 33 -4.56 -3.49 20.88
CA SER A 33 -3.20 -4.01 20.99
C SER A 33 -2.62 -4.49 19.66
N ASP A 34 -3.44 -4.56 18.61
CA ASP A 34 -2.98 -4.88 17.26
C ASP A 34 -2.31 -3.66 16.63
N ARG A 35 -1.30 -3.92 15.81
CA ARG A 35 -0.54 -2.87 15.12
C ARG A 35 -0.52 -3.13 13.63
N LEU A 36 -0.48 -2.05 12.85
CA LEU A 36 -0.35 -2.10 11.40
C LEU A 36 1.04 -1.64 10.96
N ILE A 37 1.82 -2.58 10.44
CA ILE A 37 3.17 -2.36 9.93
C ILE A 37 3.10 -2.28 8.41
N CYS A 38 3.55 -1.17 7.84
CA CYS A 38 3.32 -0.88 6.43
C CYS A 38 4.60 -0.68 5.63
N ALA A 39 4.52 -1.05 4.36
CA ALA A 39 5.51 -0.66 3.37
C ALA A 39 4.82 -0.18 2.08
N HIS A 40 5.31 0.93 1.55
CA HIS A 40 5.01 1.40 0.20
C HIS A 40 6.25 1.21 -0.67
N VAL A 41 6.17 0.28 -1.62
CA VAL A 41 7.24 -0.06 -2.55
C VAL A 41 6.82 0.31 -3.96
N HIS A 42 7.38 1.40 -4.47
CA HIS A 42 7.15 1.89 -5.82
C HIS A 42 8.34 1.53 -6.71
N MET A 43 8.12 0.64 -7.69
CA MET A 43 9.14 0.18 -8.64
C MET A 43 9.49 1.26 -9.66
N GLY A 44 8.49 2.01 -10.14
CA GLY A 44 8.63 2.91 -11.29
C GLY A 44 8.64 2.13 -12.61
N SER A 45 9.70 1.34 -12.87
CA SER A 45 9.80 0.47 -14.06
C SER A 45 9.57 -1.00 -13.66
N ASN A 46 8.54 -1.63 -14.22
CA ASN A 46 8.10 -3.01 -13.96
C ASN A 46 7.83 -3.63 -15.35
N PRO A 47 7.95 -4.93 -15.64
CA PRO A 47 7.58 -5.51 -16.95
C PRO A 47 6.24 -5.05 -17.55
N THR A 48 5.29 -4.56 -16.75
CA THR A 48 4.03 -3.94 -17.20
C THR A 48 4.14 -2.43 -17.56
N ILE A 49 5.30 -1.79 -17.33
CA ILE A 49 5.58 -0.35 -17.43
C ILE A 49 7.05 -0.07 -17.80
N HIS A 50 7.31 0.58 -18.95
CA HIS A 50 8.55 1.32 -19.15
C HIS A 50 8.44 2.73 -18.56
N ASP A 51 8.76 2.90 -17.27
CA ASP A 51 9.00 4.23 -16.71
C ASP A 51 10.48 4.59 -16.89
N ILE A 52 10.75 5.89 -17.10
CA ILE A 52 12.06 6.41 -17.50
C ILE A 52 13.07 6.33 -16.33
N ALA A 53 12.57 6.14 -15.10
CA ALA A 53 13.38 6.02 -13.90
C ALA A 53 12.92 4.83 -13.04
N VAL A 54 13.80 3.84 -12.89
CA VAL A 54 13.64 2.77 -11.90
C VAL A 54 13.83 3.37 -10.51
N ARG A 55 12.83 3.24 -9.63
CA ARG A 55 12.91 3.76 -8.25
C ARG A 55 13.23 2.67 -7.23
N PHE A 56 12.94 1.41 -7.57
CA PHE A 56 13.26 0.26 -6.75
C PHE A 56 13.57 -0.94 -7.65
N HIS A 57 14.71 -1.59 -7.43
CA HIS A 57 15.06 -2.84 -8.08
C HIS A 57 14.59 -4.01 -7.22
N GLU A 58 14.11 -5.10 -7.85
CA GLU A 58 13.66 -6.29 -7.12
C GLU A 58 14.77 -6.89 -6.25
N ASP A 59 16.04 -6.73 -6.64
CA ASP A 59 17.21 -7.15 -5.86
C ASP A 59 17.29 -6.46 -4.48
N ASN A 60 16.72 -5.25 -4.37
CA ASN A 60 16.66 -4.50 -3.12
C ASN A 60 15.46 -4.89 -2.23
N SER A 61 14.58 -5.77 -2.71
CA SER A 61 13.42 -6.27 -1.95
C SER A 61 13.80 -6.88 -0.60
N SER A 62 15.02 -7.46 -0.51
CA SER A 62 15.56 -7.99 0.74
C SER A 62 15.59 -6.97 1.88
N VAL A 63 15.79 -5.68 1.59
CA VAL A 63 15.78 -4.61 2.61
C VAL A 63 14.36 -4.39 3.14
N VAL A 64 13.37 -4.38 2.25
CA VAL A 64 11.94 -4.27 2.61
C VAL A 64 11.51 -5.45 3.46
N TRP A 65 11.88 -6.67 3.05
CA TRP A 65 11.51 -7.89 3.78
C TRP A 65 12.16 -7.96 5.16
N LYS A 66 13.45 -7.59 5.26
CA LYS A 66 14.14 -7.48 6.55
C LYS A 66 13.49 -6.43 7.46
N PHE A 67 13.10 -5.28 6.90
CA PHE A 67 12.40 -4.24 7.66
C PHE A 67 11.07 -4.74 8.21
N LEU A 68 10.22 -5.31 7.35
CA LEU A 68 8.91 -5.82 7.75
C LEU A 68 9.03 -6.95 8.76
N ALA A 69 9.91 -7.93 8.52
CA ALA A 69 10.18 -9.03 9.44
C ALA A 69 10.65 -8.55 10.83
N ARG A 70 11.49 -7.50 10.87
CA ARG A 70 12.00 -6.95 12.13
C ARG A 70 10.91 -6.28 12.96
N HIS A 71 9.95 -5.61 12.31
CA HIS A 71 8.92 -4.81 12.98
C HIS A 71 7.59 -5.53 13.19
N SER A 72 7.39 -6.67 12.52
CA SER A 72 6.16 -7.49 12.61
C SER A 72 6.41 -8.82 13.32
N LYS A 73 7.00 -8.79 14.53
CA LYS A 73 7.38 -10.02 15.25
C LYS A 73 6.24 -10.68 16.01
N SER A 74 5.21 -9.91 16.36
CA SER A 74 4.07 -10.38 17.13
C SER A 74 2.96 -10.88 16.21
N ASP A 75 2.17 -11.85 16.68
CA ASP A 75 0.94 -12.28 15.99
C ASP A 75 -0.12 -11.18 15.92
N LYS A 76 0.02 -10.17 16.78
CA LYS A 76 -0.79 -8.94 16.79
C LYS A 76 -0.32 -7.89 15.78
N ASP A 77 0.82 -8.11 15.14
CA ASP A 77 1.29 -7.22 14.07
C ASP A 77 0.71 -7.70 12.74
N ARG A 78 -0.09 -6.86 12.09
CA ARG A 78 -0.50 -7.04 10.69
C ARG A 78 0.44 -6.31 9.76
N VAL A 79 0.56 -6.83 8.54
CA VAL A 79 1.41 -6.22 7.51
C VAL A 79 0.57 -5.73 6.34
N PHE A 80 0.69 -4.47 5.98
CA PHE A 80 0.10 -3.93 4.75
C PHE A 80 1.20 -3.53 3.77
N LEU A 81 1.11 -4.06 2.55
CA LEU A 81 2.08 -3.80 1.49
C LEU A 81 1.36 -3.16 0.30
N MET A 82 1.73 -1.92 0.00
CA MET A 82 1.30 -1.22 -1.20
C MET A 82 2.44 -1.25 -2.22
N SER A 83 2.13 -1.69 -3.45
CA SER A 83 3.08 -1.64 -4.57
C SER A 83 2.37 -1.48 -5.90
N ASP A 84 3.08 -0.94 -6.87
CA ASP A 84 2.74 -0.93 -8.29
C ASP A 84 3.18 -2.22 -9.02
N SER A 85 3.68 -3.21 -8.29
CA SER A 85 4.08 -4.50 -8.84
C SER A 85 3.40 -5.66 -8.13
N GLU A 86 2.62 -6.45 -8.88
CA GLU A 86 2.03 -7.69 -8.37
C GLU A 86 3.13 -8.70 -7.98
N ASN A 87 4.29 -8.66 -8.65
CA ASN A 87 5.42 -9.50 -8.27
C ASN A 87 5.91 -9.17 -6.86
N VAL A 88 6.01 -7.88 -6.51
CA VAL A 88 6.37 -7.44 -5.16
C VAL A 88 5.33 -7.90 -4.14
N LEU A 89 4.04 -7.79 -4.45
CA LEU A 89 2.98 -8.31 -3.56
C LEU A 89 3.10 -9.83 -3.35
N ARG A 90 3.31 -10.58 -4.43
CA ARG A 90 3.50 -12.03 -4.41
C ARG A 90 4.72 -12.43 -3.59
N MET A 91 5.86 -11.74 -3.76
CA MET A 91 7.06 -11.96 -2.96
C MET A 91 6.81 -11.67 -1.48
N GLY A 92 6.09 -10.59 -1.16
CA GLY A 92 5.69 -10.27 0.21
C GLY A 92 4.88 -11.39 0.87
N ARG A 93 3.88 -11.94 0.15
CA ARG A 93 3.05 -13.06 0.63
C ARG A 93 3.87 -14.33 0.93
N SER A 94 5.02 -14.51 0.27
CA SER A 94 5.93 -15.63 0.51
C SER A 94 6.90 -15.45 1.69
N GLN A 95 6.90 -14.27 2.33
CA GLN A 95 7.77 -14.01 3.48
C GLN A 95 7.21 -14.59 4.78
N ILE A 96 8.03 -14.64 5.83
CA ILE A 96 7.65 -15.16 7.16
C ILE A 96 6.41 -14.48 7.77
N PHE A 97 6.17 -13.22 7.43
CA PHE A 97 5.01 -12.44 7.89
C PHE A 97 3.82 -12.54 6.91
N GLY A 98 3.96 -13.26 5.80
CA GLY A 98 3.00 -13.30 4.70
C GLY A 98 1.59 -13.71 5.12
N HIS A 99 1.47 -14.65 6.06
CA HIS A 99 0.19 -15.10 6.61
C HIS A 99 -0.54 -14.03 7.45
N ARG A 100 0.15 -12.96 7.87
CA ARG A 100 -0.42 -11.80 8.58
C ARG A 100 -0.61 -10.59 7.67
N MET A 101 -0.36 -10.75 6.37
CA MET A 101 -0.60 -9.67 5.43
C MET A 101 -2.09 -9.42 5.25
N VAL A 102 -2.46 -8.14 5.24
CA VAL A 102 -3.81 -7.67 4.92
C VAL A 102 -3.81 -7.03 3.55
N ALA A 103 -4.88 -7.25 2.78
CA ALA A 103 -5.02 -6.75 1.43
C ALA A 103 -6.26 -5.85 1.33
N SER A 104 -6.10 -4.67 0.73
CA SER A 104 -7.19 -3.71 0.48
C SER A 104 -8.12 -4.13 -0.68
N GLY A 105 -7.73 -5.15 -1.44
CA GLY A 105 -8.43 -5.66 -2.61
C GLY A 105 -8.35 -4.72 -3.83
N GLY A 106 -8.80 -5.21 -4.99
CA GLY A 106 -8.81 -4.47 -6.25
C GLY A 106 -7.52 -4.59 -7.06
N SER A 107 -7.61 -4.30 -8.36
CA SER A 107 -6.50 -4.42 -9.31
C SER A 107 -5.49 -3.28 -9.20
N ILE A 108 -4.21 -3.58 -9.40
CA ILE A 108 -3.16 -2.57 -9.54
C ILE A 108 -3.30 -1.95 -10.94
N ASN A 109 -3.93 -0.77 -11.03
CA ASN A 109 -4.16 -0.06 -12.29
C ASN A 109 -3.41 1.28 -12.33
N HIS A 110 -2.73 1.56 -13.45
CA HIS A 110 -2.04 2.83 -13.67
C HIS A 110 -2.94 3.84 -14.38
N ILE A 111 -3.50 4.78 -13.61
CA ILE A 111 -4.49 5.78 -14.08
C ILE A 111 -3.92 6.73 -15.15
N ASN A 112 -2.59 6.90 -15.18
CA ASN A 112 -1.92 7.86 -16.06
C ASN A 112 -1.54 7.29 -17.45
N ARG A 113 -1.59 5.97 -17.65
CA ARG A 113 -1.29 5.30 -18.94
C ARG A 113 -2.48 4.48 -19.45
N SER A 114 -3.67 4.80 -18.97
CA SER A 114 -4.93 4.10 -19.14
C SER A 114 -5.56 4.24 -20.53
N GLY A 115 -4.77 4.38 -21.60
CA GLY A 115 -5.30 4.57 -22.96
C GLY A 115 -6.19 3.41 -23.44
N SER A 116 -6.04 2.22 -22.83
CA SER A 116 -6.82 1.01 -23.10
C SER A 116 -7.85 0.66 -22.03
N LEU A 117 -7.89 1.36 -20.89
CA LEU A 117 -8.81 1.02 -19.79
C LEU A 117 -10.14 1.75 -19.95
N GLY A 118 -11.24 1.06 -19.65
CA GLY A 118 -12.57 1.67 -19.57
C GLY A 118 -12.64 2.71 -18.44
N THR A 119 -13.59 3.64 -18.52
CA THR A 119 -13.80 4.68 -17.49
C THR A 119 -13.97 4.06 -16.09
N GLU A 120 -14.72 2.98 -15.97
CA GLU A 120 -14.95 2.29 -14.70
C GLU A 120 -13.66 1.73 -14.09
N GLU A 121 -12.81 1.10 -14.90
CA GLU A 121 -11.53 0.54 -14.46
C GLU A 121 -10.55 1.63 -13.99
N ARG A 122 -10.58 2.79 -14.65
CA ARG A 122 -9.81 3.97 -14.26
C ARG A 122 -10.29 4.53 -12.93
N CYS A 123 -11.60 4.67 -12.75
CA CYS A 123 -12.21 5.11 -11.50
C CYS A 123 -11.89 4.13 -10.36
N ALA A 124 -12.01 2.82 -10.60
CA ALA A 124 -11.66 1.79 -9.62
C ALA A 124 -10.16 1.82 -9.25
N GLY A 125 -9.28 2.05 -10.23
CA GLY A 125 -7.85 2.23 -10.00
C GLY A 125 -7.53 3.44 -9.13
N LEU A 126 -8.14 4.59 -9.44
CA LEU A 126 -8.01 5.82 -8.65
C LEU A 126 -8.52 5.62 -7.23
N GLU A 127 -9.70 5.03 -7.10
CA GLU A 127 -10.29 4.72 -5.81
C GLU A 127 -9.37 3.84 -4.96
N LYS A 128 -8.81 2.78 -5.57
CA LYS A 128 -7.86 1.89 -4.88
C LYS A 128 -6.63 2.66 -4.39
N VAL A 129 -6.03 3.49 -5.22
CA VAL A 129 -4.83 4.28 -4.83
C VAL A 129 -5.16 5.24 -3.69
N ILE A 130 -6.30 5.93 -3.75
CA ILE A 130 -6.76 6.81 -2.67
C ILE A 130 -6.97 6.01 -1.39
N PHE A 131 -7.61 4.85 -1.47
CA PHE A 131 -7.87 3.99 -0.33
C PHE A 131 -6.57 3.48 0.29
N ASP A 132 -5.65 2.92 -0.51
CA ASP A 132 -4.36 2.43 -0.04
C ASP A 132 -3.54 3.53 0.63
N GLN A 133 -3.55 4.74 0.06
CA GLN A 133 -2.89 5.89 0.66
C GLN A 133 -3.47 6.24 2.04
N HIS A 134 -4.78 6.11 2.22
CA HIS A 134 -5.41 6.32 3.52
C HIS A 134 -5.08 5.19 4.51
N VAL A 135 -4.91 3.94 4.05
CA VAL A 135 -4.44 2.84 4.89
C VAL A 135 -3.02 3.12 5.38
N LEU A 136 -2.13 3.57 4.49
CA LEU A 136 -0.74 3.92 4.84
C LEU A 136 -0.66 4.99 5.94
N MET A 137 -1.67 5.87 6.04
CA MET A 137 -1.74 6.89 7.09
C MET A 137 -2.18 6.37 8.46
N GLN A 138 -2.72 5.15 8.54
CA GLN A 138 -3.14 4.51 9.79
C GLN A 138 -2.04 3.63 10.40
N CYS A 139 -0.89 3.50 9.73
CA CYS A 139 0.15 2.57 10.15
C CYS A 139 0.93 3.09 11.36
N ASP A 140 1.22 2.20 12.31
CA ASP A 140 2.10 2.47 13.45
C ASP A 140 3.55 2.63 13.01
N VAL A 141 3.94 1.88 11.97
CA VAL A 141 5.27 1.91 11.38
C VAL A 141 5.14 1.90 9.86
N LEU A 142 5.84 2.79 9.17
CA LEU A 142 5.75 2.94 7.73
C LEU A 142 7.14 3.04 7.08
N LEU A 143 7.41 2.14 6.13
CA LEU A 143 8.52 2.24 5.18
C LEU A 143 8.01 2.81 3.86
N ILE A 144 8.72 3.80 3.30
CA ILE A 144 8.37 4.38 2.00
C ILE A 144 9.61 4.36 1.10
N SER A 145 9.48 3.83 -0.11
CA SER A 145 10.49 4.04 -1.16
C SER A 145 10.44 5.49 -1.63
N LEU A 146 11.47 6.27 -1.31
CA LEU A 146 11.65 7.62 -1.83
C LEU A 146 12.42 7.58 -3.14
N LYS A 147 12.12 8.52 -4.04
CA LYS A 147 12.96 8.78 -5.21
C LYS A 147 14.30 9.32 -4.70
N TRP A 148 15.39 8.59 -4.94
CA TRP A 148 16.73 9.15 -4.81
C TRP A 148 17.01 9.96 -6.08
N ASN A 149 17.36 11.24 -5.90
CA ASN A 149 17.85 12.10 -6.98
C ASN A 149 19.32 11.80 -7.24
#